data_AF-A0A915NCS6-F1
#
_entry.id   AF-A0A915NCS6-F1
#
_cell.length_a   1.000
_cell.length_b   1.000
_cell.length_c   1.000
_cell.angle_alpha   90.00
_cell.angle_beta   90.00
_cell.angle_gamma   90.00
#
_symmetry.space_group_name_H-M   'P 1'
#
loop_
_entity.id
_entity.type
_entity.pdbx_description
1 polymer ?
#
loop_
_entity_poly.entity_id
_entity_poly.type
_entity_poly.pdbx_seq_one_letter_code
_entity_poly.pdbx_strand_id
1 'polypeptide(L)'
;MGSSLCKGEKVYDEQMDKNRQIEIELQREKLEERKIVKILLLGSGDSGKSTIVKQMRILHTNGFNEAELINYRYMLHTNYIGSFYYIAKGISQLQIDVPSQERDLVNKFEHSFTKFLDYDDTEMIKLVTCQHLTEFYVPDNTPYLLAESSRILTPEYSPTEADVIHARASTTGVHEIMSLQFCM
;
A
#
# COMPACT_ATOMS: atom_id res chain seq x y z
N MET A 1 -62.99 -6.85 -41.17
CA MET A 1 -61.79 -5.98 -41.07
C MET A 1 -61.48 -5.90 -39.57
N GLY A 2 -60.55 -6.65 -39.00
CA GLY A 2 -59.15 -6.80 -39.40
C GLY A 2 -58.26 -6.11 -38.36
N SER A 3 -58.14 -6.75 -37.18
CA SER A 3 -56.98 -6.76 -36.26
C SER A 3 -56.22 -5.46 -35.90
N SER A 4 -56.31 -5.04 -34.63
CA SER A 4 -55.22 -4.31 -33.94
C SER A 4 -55.29 -4.48 -32.40
N LEU A 5 -55.04 -5.69 -31.89
CA LEU A 5 -54.84 -5.95 -30.45
C LEU A 5 -53.87 -7.13 -30.31
N CYS A 6 -52.55 -6.89 -30.42
CA CYS A 6 -51.52 -7.94 -30.23
C CYS A 6 -50.12 -7.35 -29.93
N LYS A 7 -50.05 -6.21 -29.22
CA LYS A 7 -48.76 -5.60 -28.80
C LYS A 7 -48.53 -5.60 -27.28
N GLY A 8 -49.56 -5.76 -26.46
CA GLY A 8 -49.45 -5.75 -25.00
C GLY A 8 -48.96 -7.07 -24.39
N GLU A 9 -49.45 -8.21 -24.87
CA GLU A 9 -49.04 -9.55 -24.37
C GLU A 9 -47.56 -9.83 -24.61
N LYS A 10 -47.04 -9.55 -25.80
CA LYS A 10 -45.62 -9.79 -26.13
C LYS A 10 -44.65 -9.01 -25.23
N VAL A 11 -45.01 -7.78 -24.85
CA VAL A 11 -44.19 -6.96 -23.96
C VAL A 11 -44.22 -7.50 -22.52
N TYR A 12 -45.36 -8.03 -22.08
CA TYR A 12 -45.51 -8.62 -20.75
C TYR A 12 -44.75 -9.96 -20.65
N ASP A 13 -44.82 -10.80 -21.67
CA ASP A 13 -44.08 -12.07 -21.75
C ASP A 13 -42.56 -11.83 -21.78
N GLU A 14 -42.07 -10.88 -22.58
CA GLU A 14 -40.65 -10.54 -22.61
C GLU A 14 -40.14 -9.98 -21.26
N GLN A 15 -40.97 -9.22 -20.53
CA GLN A 15 -40.63 -8.73 -19.20
C GLN A 15 -40.61 -9.85 -18.16
N MET A 16 -41.55 -10.80 -18.24
CA MET A 16 -41.59 -11.97 -17.36
C MET A 16 -40.41 -12.91 -17.60
N ASP A 17 -40.02 -13.12 -18.86
CA ASP A 17 -38.83 -13.91 -19.20
C ASP A 17 -37.55 -13.26 -18.70
N LYS A 18 -37.42 -11.93 -18.83
CA LYS A 18 -36.29 -11.18 -18.25
C LYS A 18 -36.27 -11.26 -16.72
N ASN A 19 -37.41 -11.06 -16.07
CA ASN A 19 -37.50 -11.19 -14.61
C ASN A 19 -37.09 -12.58 -14.14
N ARG A 20 -37.56 -13.63 -14.82
CA ARG A 20 -37.17 -15.01 -14.52
C ARG A 20 -35.67 -15.25 -14.71
N GLN A 21 -35.07 -14.70 -15.76
CA GLN A 21 -33.62 -14.79 -15.97
C GLN A 21 -32.84 -14.10 -14.84
N ILE A 22 -33.25 -12.89 -14.46
CA ILE A 22 -32.64 -12.15 -13.34
C ILE A 22 -32.77 -12.93 -12.02
N GLU A 23 -33.93 -13.52 -11.74
CA GLU A 23 -34.12 -14.34 -10.54
C GLU A 23 -33.18 -15.56 -10.51
N ILE A 24 -33.00 -16.23 -11.65
CA ILE A 24 -32.06 -17.36 -11.76
C ILE A 24 -30.63 -16.90 -11.51
N GLU A 25 -30.23 -15.77 -12.08
CA GLU A 25 -28.90 -15.20 -11.90
C GLU A 25 -28.65 -14.78 -10.45
N LEU A 26 -29.61 -14.09 -9.82
CA LEU A 26 -29.55 -13.70 -8.40
C LEU A 26 -29.44 -14.91 -7.46
N GLN A 27 -30.17 -15.99 -7.74
CA GLN A 27 -30.05 -17.22 -6.94
C GLN A 27 -28.67 -17.86 -7.11
N ARG A 28 -28.11 -17.84 -8.33
CA ARG A 28 -26.76 -18.33 -8.59
C ARG A 28 -25.71 -17.50 -7.84
N GLU A 29 -25.76 -16.17 -7.95
CA GLU A 29 -24.87 -15.26 -7.24
C GLU A 29 -24.96 -15.45 -5.72
N LYS A 30 -26.17 -15.62 -5.17
CA LYS A 30 -26.36 -15.85 -3.73
C LYS A 30 -25.75 -17.18 -3.26
N LEU A 31 -25.78 -18.22 -4.11
CA LEU A 31 -25.12 -19.49 -3.83
C LEU A 31 -23.60 -19.37 -3.90
N GLU A 32 -23.07 -18.57 -4.82
CA GLU A 32 -21.64 -18.29 -4.92
C GLU A 32 -21.16 -17.42 -3.75
N GLU A 33 -21.91 -16.39 -3.36
CA GLU A 33 -21.58 -15.52 -2.24
C GLU A 33 -21.53 -16.29 -0.91
N ARG A 34 -22.43 -17.27 -0.72
CA ARG A 34 -22.40 -18.15 0.46
C ARG A 34 -21.12 -18.97 0.61
N LYS A 35 -20.36 -19.16 -0.48
CA LYS A 35 -19.06 -19.86 -0.46
C LYS A 35 -17.90 -18.91 -0.12
N ILE A 36 -18.12 -17.60 -0.17
CA ILE A 36 -17.08 -16.61 0.09
C ILE A 36 -16.87 -16.46 1.60
N VAL A 37 -15.65 -16.72 2.06
CA VAL A 37 -15.22 -16.42 3.43
C VAL A 37 -14.75 -14.97 3.50
N LYS A 38 -15.47 -14.14 4.27
CA LYS A 38 -15.12 -12.73 4.50
C LYS A 38 -14.26 -12.62 5.76
N ILE A 39 -13.05 -12.08 5.63
CA ILE A 39 -12.11 -11.86 6.75
C ILE A 39 -12.00 -10.36 7.01
N LEU A 40 -12.17 -9.95 8.28
CA LEU A 40 -11.98 -8.58 8.72
C LEU A 40 -10.72 -8.48 9.59
N LEU A 41 -9.74 -7.69 9.15
CA LEU A 41 -8.53 -7.41 9.91
C LEU A 41 -8.70 -6.12 10.71
N LEU A 42 -8.66 -6.23 12.04
CA LEU A 42 -8.77 -5.11 12.99
C LEU A 42 -7.50 -4.97 13.82
N GLY A 43 -7.17 -3.74 14.20
CA GLY A 43 -5.98 -3.43 15.01
C GLY A 43 -5.63 -1.95 14.97
N SER A 44 -4.77 -1.51 15.90
CA SER A 44 -4.26 -0.14 15.98
C SER A 44 -3.54 0.31 14.70
N GLY A 45 -3.25 1.61 14.58
CA GLY A 45 -2.30 2.10 13.57
C GLY A 45 -0.99 1.30 13.62
N ASP A 46 -0.39 1.06 12.46
CA ASP A 46 0.89 0.35 12.30
C ASP A 46 0.92 -1.12 12.80
N SER A 47 -0.22 -1.75 13.11
CA SER A 47 -0.25 -3.14 13.59
C SER A 47 0.03 -4.22 12.52
N GLY A 48 0.55 -3.86 11.35
CA GLY A 48 0.88 -4.80 10.26
C GLY A 48 -0.29 -5.34 9.44
N LYS A 49 -1.51 -4.79 9.57
CA LYS A 49 -2.68 -5.24 8.78
C LYS A 49 -2.44 -5.16 7.27
N SER A 50 -1.97 -4.01 6.80
CA SER A 50 -1.65 -3.81 5.38
C SER A 50 -0.57 -4.78 4.91
N THR A 51 0.36 -5.13 5.78
CA THR A 51 1.42 -6.11 5.50
C THR A 51 0.83 -7.50 5.28
N ILE A 52 -0.11 -7.95 6.12
CA ILE A 52 -0.83 -9.22 5.92
C ILE A 52 -1.59 -9.20 4.60
N VAL A 53 -2.27 -8.11 4.29
CA VAL A 53 -3.02 -7.94 3.04
C VAL A 53 -2.10 -8.02 1.82
N LYS A 54 -0.93 -7.37 1.86
CA LYS A 54 0.08 -7.47 0.79
C LYS A 54 0.61 -8.89 0.63
N GLN A 55 0.88 -9.58 1.74
CA GLN A 55 1.33 -10.98 1.71
C GLN A 55 0.27 -11.89 1.08
N MET A 56 -1.01 -11.69 1.40
CA MET A 56 -2.12 -12.43 0.77
C MET A 56 -2.18 -12.18 -0.74
N ARG A 57 -1.88 -10.97 -1.20
CA ARG A 57 -1.78 -10.68 -2.64
C ARG A 57 -0.62 -11.41 -3.30
N ILE A 58 0.54 -11.42 -2.65
CA ILE A 58 1.74 -12.12 -3.17
C ILE A 58 1.48 -13.62 -3.28
N LEU A 59 0.90 -14.23 -2.25
CA LEU A 59 0.74 -15.68 -2.16
C LEU A 59 -0.48 -16.24 -2.93
N HIS A 60 -1.56 -15.48 -3.03
CA HIS A 60 -2.87 -15.99 -3.48
C HIS A 60 -3.54 -15.14 -4.57
N THR A 61 -2.79 -14.23 -5.19
CA THR A 61 -3.24 -13.44 -6.35
C THR A 61 -2.08 -13.29 -7.35
N ASN A 62 -2.28 -12.60 -8.47
CA ASN A 62 -1.24 -12.34 -9.47
C ASN A 62 -0.23 -11.24 -9.02
N GLY A 63 0.06 -11.13 -7.73
CA GLY A 63 0.98 -10.14 -7.16
C GLY A 63 0.56 -8.69 -7.45
N PHE A 64 1.53 -7.87 -7.83
CA PHE A 64 1.38 -6.45 -8.15
C PHE A 64 1.75 -6.18 -9.60
N ASN A 65 0.93 -5.40 -10.29
CA ASN A 65 1.22 -5.04 -11.69
C ASN A 65 2.23 -3.89 -11.79
N GLU A 66 2.74 -3.63 -13.00
CA GLU A 66 3.78 -2.63 -13.25
C GLU A 66 3.38 -1.21 -12.79
N ALA A 67 2.13 -0.79 -13.00
CA ALA A 67 1.65 0.51 -12.56
C ALA A 67 1.62 0.61 -11.02
N GLU A 68 1.27 -0.46 -10.32
CA GLU A 68 1.35 -0.53 -8.86
C GLU A 68 2.80 -0.48 -8.37
N LEU A 69 3.70 -1.19 -9.04
CA LEU A 69 5.13 -1.18 -8.70
C LEU A 69 5.74 0.22 -8.87
N ILE A 70 5.35 0.99 -9.89
CA ILE A 70 5.77 2.39 -10.04
C ILE A 70 5.31 3.24 -8.83
N ASN A 71 4.08 3.06 -8.37
CA ASN A 71 3.58 3.74 -7.18
C ASN A 71 4.35 3.33 -5.91
N TYR A 72 4.67 2.04 -5.77
CA TYR A 72 5.48 1.56 -4.65
C TYR A 72 6.90 2.10 -4.70
N ARG A 73 7.51 2.25 -5.89
CA ARG A 73 8.81 2.89 -6.04
C ARG A 73 8.78 4.30 -5.45
N TYR A 74 7.83 5.13 -5.88
CA TYR A 74 7.68 6.50 -5.35
C TYR A 74 7.45 6.52 -3.83
N MET A 75 6.63 5.60 -3.33
CA MET A 75 6.35 5.47 -1.90
C MET A 75 7.60 5.10 -1.10
N LEU A 76 8.42 4.17 -1.60
CA LEU A 76 9.65 3.74 -0.92
C LEU A 76 10.69 4.85 -0.85
N HIS A 77 10.86 5.63 -1.93
CA HIS A 77 11.69 6.84 -1.87
C HIS A 77 11.18 7.83 -0.82
N THR A 78 9.86 8.04 -0.76
CA THR A 78 9.24 8.91 0.24
C THR A 78 9.43 8.38 1.67
N ASN A 79 9.33 7.06 1.88
CA ASN A 79 9.57 6.43 3.18
C ASN A 79 11.04 6.49 3.59
N TYR A 80 11.96 6.35 2.63
CA TYR A 80 13.40 6.48 2.86
C TYR A 80 13.71 7.89 3.35
N ILE A 81 13.29 8.94 2.63
CA ILE A 81 13.43 10.33 3.06
C ILE A 81 12.76 10.58 4.42
N GLY A 82 11.55 10.03 4.62
CA GLY A 82 10.83 10.13 5.88
C GLY A 82 11.58 9.51 7.06
N SER A 83 12.34 8.45 6.83
CA SER A 83 13.18 7.85 7.88
C SER A 83 14.19 8.87 8.42
N PHE A 84 14.84 9.66 7.55
CA PHE A 84 15.77 10.71 7.97
C PHE A 84 15.11 11.84 8.74
N TYR A 85 13.87 12.20 8.41
CA TYR A 85 13.10 13.16 9.22
C TYR A 85 12.92 12.67 10.66
N TYR A 86 12.50 11.42 10.86
CA TYR A 86 12.33 10.87 12.20
C TYR A 86 13.66 10.75 12.95
N ILE A 87 14.73 10.37 12.25
CA ILE A 87 16.09 10.30 12.81
C ILE A 87 16.54 11.69 13.28
N ALA A 88 16.48 12.70 12.41
CA ALA A 88 16.88 14.06 12.74
C ALA A 88 16.06 14.62 13.91
N LYS A 89 14.75 14.40 13.91
CA LYS A 89 13.87 14.78 15.01
C LYS A 89 14.26 14.10 16.32
N GLY A 90 14.58 12.81 16.30
CA GLY A 90 15.03 12.06 17.47
C GLY A 90 16.33 12.61 18.06
N ILE A 91 17.31 12.87 17.19
CA ILE A 91 18.59 13.49 17.56
C ILE A 91 18.39 14.86 18.21
N SER A 92 17.59 15.74 17.59
CA SER A 92 17.29 17.08 18.14
C SER A 92 16.55 17.01 19.48
N GLN A 93 15.57 16.10 19.62
CA GLN A 93 14.75 15.97 20.83
C GLN A 93 15.55 15.44 22.03
N LEU A 94 16.44 14.48 21.80
CA LEU A 94 17.28 13.88 22.84
C LEU A 94 18.60 14.64 23.04
N GLN A 95 18.86 15.68 22.24
CA GLN A 95 20.11 16.45 22.25
C GLN A 95 21.35 15.56 22.09
N ILE A 96 21.26 14.55 21.21
CA ILE A 96 22.37 13.63 20.93
C ILE A 96 23.49 14.43 20.26
N ASP A 97 24.71 14.27 20.77
CA ASP A 97 25.89 14.91 20.20
C ASP A 97 26.26 14.22 18.89
N VAL A 98 26.27 14.98 17.80
CA VAL A 98 26.61 14.51 16.46
C VAL A 98 27.79 15.31 15.91
N PRO A 99 28.64 14.71 15.05
CA PRO A 99 29.72 15.43 14.40
C PRO A 99 29.21 16.71 13.72
N SER A 100 30.03 17.76 13.72
CA SER A 100 29.62 19.07 13.15
C SER A 100 29.18 18.98 11.68
N GLN A 101 29.73 18.01 10.93
CA GLN A 101 29.37 17.74 9.53
C GLN A 101 27.94 17.19 9.37
N GLU A 102 27.43 16.48 10.38
CA GLU A 102 26.09 15.89 10.38
C GLU A 102 25.04 16.85 10.94
N ARG A 103 25.45 17.80 11.79
CA ARG A 103 24.55 18.76 12.45
C ARG A 103 23.77 19.64 11.46
N ASP A 104 24.39 20.03 10.36
CA ASP A 104 23.72 20.78 9.28
C ASP A 104 22.66 19.93 8.58
N LEU A 105 22.90 18.63 8.40
CA LEU A 105 21.95 17.69 7.81
C LEU A 105 20.76 17.47 8.75
N VAL A 106 21.00 17.25 10.05
CA VAL A 106 19.94 17.13 11.08
C VAL A 106 19.00 18.34 11.03
N ASN A 107 19.55 19.55 11.07
CA ASN A 107 18.76 20.78 11.03
C ASN A 107 17.93 20.89 9.72
N LYS A 108 18.51 20.52 8.57
CA LYS A 108 17.81 20.51 7.28
C LYS A 108 16.62 19.53 7.31
N PHE A 109 16.84 18.29 7.74
CA PHE A 109 15.79 17.26 7.76
C PHE A 109 14.67 17.60 8.73
N GLU A 110 14.98 18.14 9.90
CA GLU A 110 13.99 18.54 10.90
C GLU A 110 13.00 19.59 10.35
N HIS A 111 13.46 20.50 9.50
CA HIS A 111 12.69 21.68 9.07
C HIS A 111 12.15 21.64 7.63
N SER A 112 12.50 20.65 6.80
CA SER A 112 12.20 20.73 5.35
C SER A 112 11.68 19.48 4.66
N PHE A 113 10.90 18.63 5.34
CA PHE A 113 10.38 17.35 4.81
C PHE A 113 9.86 17.39 3.35
N THR A 114 9.21 18.48 2.92
CA THR A 114 8.56 18.60 1.60
C THR A 114 9.47 18.96 0.43
N LYS A 115 10.73 19.37 0.66
CA LYS A 115 11.65 19.80 -0.40
C LYS A 115 12.62 18.71 -0.88
N PHE A 116 12.50 17.49 -0.34
CA PHE A 116 13.53 16.47 -0.46
C PHE A 116 13.35 15.46 -1.61
N LEU A 117 12.31 15.59 -2.44
CA LEU A 117 12.14 14.75 -3.63
C LEU A 117 13.21 14.99 -4.71
N ASP A 118 14.01 16.05 -4.59
CA ASP A 118 15.07 16.46 -5.54
C ASP A 118 16.50 16.35 -4.98
N TYR A 119 16.73 15.70 -3.82
CA TYR A 119 18.07 15.64 -3.19
C TYR A 119 18.96 14.54 -3.80
N ASP A 120 20.27 14.79 -3.83
CA ASP A 120 21.29 13.79 -4.16
C ASP A 120 21.42 12.79 -3.00
N ASP A 121 21.05 11.54 -3.28
CA ASP A 121 21.01 10.40 -2.35
C ASP A 121 22.35 10.15 -1.61
N THR A 122 23.45 10.62 -2.20
CA THR A 122 24.81 10.39 -1.69
C THR A 122 25.11 11.15 -0.38
N GLU A 123 24.40 12.25 -0.08
CA GLU A 123 24.57 12.99 1.18
C GLU A 123 23.78 12.38 2.36
N MET A 124 22.64 11.73 2.08
CA MET A 124 21.78 11.16 3.13
C MET A 124 22.42 9.96 3.83
N ILE A 125 23.18 9.15 3.06
CA ILE A 125 23.87 7.96 3.57
C ILE A 125 24.87 8.30 4.69
N LYS A 126 25.41 9.52 4.72
CA LYS A 126 26.34 9.97 5.77
C LYS A 126 25.68 10.23 7.12
N LEU A 127 24.37 10.47 7.18
CA LEU A 127 23.64 10.66 8.44
C LEU A 127 23.39 9.31 9.17
N VAL A 128 23.51 8.18 8.45
CA VAL A 128 23.11 6.84 8.89
C VAL A 128 24.13 6.16 9.81
N THR A 129 25.31 6.77 10.03
CA THR A 129 26.31 6.24 10.98
C THR A 129 25.88 6.34 12.46
N CYS A 130 24.73 6.97 12.75
CA CYS A 130 24.18 7.05 14.09
C CYS A 130 23.77 5.67 14.64
N GLN A 131 24.59 5.12 15.54
CA GLN A 131 24.31 3.91 16.34
C GLN A 131 23.14 4.08 17.33
N HIS A 132 22.37 5.17 17.23
CA HIS A 132 21.34 5.61 18.18
C HIS A 132 19.91 5.30 17.73
N LEU A 133 19.71 4.53 16.64
CA LEU A 133 18.37 4.20 16.12
C LEU A 133 17.46 3.47 17.13
N THR A 134 18.04 2.96 18.23
CA THR A 134 17.31 2.32 19.33
C THR A 134 16.86 3.29 20.43
N GLU A 135 17.31 4.55 20.42
CA GLU A 135 17.08 5.51 21.50
C GLU A 135 15.81 6.35 21.32
N PHE A 136 15.30 6.43 20.09
CA PHE A 136 14.12 7.21 19.74
C PHE A 136 13.23 6.46 18.75
N TYR A 137 12.00 6.94 18.57
CA TYR A 137 11.08 6.36 17.61
C TYR A 137 11.58 6.58 16.18
N VAL A 138 11.68 5.48 15.43
CA VAL A 138 11.78 5.47 13.97
C VAL A 138 10.71 4.52 13.42
N PRO A 139 10.22 4.74 12.18
CA PRO A 139 9.42 3.75 11.48
C PRO A 139 10.09 2.37 11.48
N ASP A 140 9.29 1.33 11.65
CA ASP A 140 9.73 -0.08 11.69
C ASP A 140 10.40 -0.55 10.40
N ASN A 141 10.02 0.03 9.26
CA ASN A 141 10.65 -0.23 7.96
C ASN A 141 11.98 0.50 7.74
N THR A 142 12.36 1.45 8.61
CA THR A 142 13.59 2.24 8.45
C THR A 142 14.86 1.36 8.33
N PRO A 143 15.11 0.35 9.20
CA PRO A 143 16.31 -0.49 9.09
C PRO A 143 16.42 -1.21 7.74
N TYR A 144 15.29 -1.69 7.19
CA TYR A 144 15.24 -2.33 5.87
C TYR A 144 15.63 -1.35 4.76
N LEU A 145 15.01 -0.16 4.76
CA LEU A 145 15.26 0.86 3.72
C LEU A 145 16.71 1.35 3.73
N LEU A 146 17.31 1.46 4.92
CA LEU A 146 18.72 1.85 5.05
C LEU A 146 19.65 0.76 4.51
N ALA A 147 19.38 -0.51 4.83
CA ALA A 147 20.16 -1.64 4.35
C ALA A 147 20.09 -1.79 2.82
N GLU A 148 18.92 -1.56 2.23
CA GLU A 148 18.65 -1.72 0.81
C GLU A 148 18.82 -0.44 -0.01
N SER A 149 19.23 0.67 0.63
CA SER A 149 19.34 2.00 0.02
C SER A 149 20.16 2.02 -1.27
N SER A 150 21.30 1.33 -1.30
CA SER A 150 22.18 1.25 -2.48
C SER A 150 21.50 0.69 -3.72
N ARG A 151 20.46 -0.14 -3.56
CA ARG A 151 19.65 -0.71 -4.63
C ARG A 151 18.39 0.11 -4.90
N ILE A 152 17.71 0.58 -3.85
CA ILE A 152 16.43 1.32 -3.95
C ILE A 152 16.63 2.69 -4.63
N LEU A 153 17.80 3.31 -4.46
CA LEU A 153 18.08 4.66 -4.94
C LEU A 153 18.60 4.70 -6.39
N THR A 154 18.73 3.57 -7.07
CA THR A 154 19.22 3.56 -8.45
C THR A 154 18.14 3.99 -9.47
N PRO A 155 18.53 4.61 -10.60
CA PRO A 155 17.57 4.98 -11.65
C PRO A 155 16.83 3.77 -12.24
N GLU A 156 17.49 2.62 -12.36
CA GLU A 156 16.96 1.37 -12.90
C GLU A 156 16.18 0.54 -11.86
N TYR A 157 16.01 1.04 -10.63
CA TYR A 157 15.33 0.32 -9.57
C TYR A 157 13.88 -0.03 -9.93
N SER A 158 13.53 -1.29 -9.69
CA SER A 158 12.17 -1.82 -9.70
C SER A 158 11.88 -2.54 -8.38
N PRO A 159 10.75 -2.24 -7.69
CA PRO A 159 10.45 -2.86 -6.41
C PRO A 159 10.26 -4.38 -6.47
N THR A 160 10.84 -5.07 -5.50
CA THR A 160 10.61 -6.48 -5.22
C THR A 160 9.39 -6.66 -4.31
N GLU A 161 8.92 -7.90 -4.17
CA GLU A 161 7.87 -8.24 -3.19
C GLU A 161 8.26 -7.86 -1.76
N ALA A 162 9.53 -8.06 -1.40
CA ALA A 162 10.07 -7.66 -0.10
C ALA A 162 10.01 -6.14 0.10
N ASP A 163 10.32 -5.36 -0.94
CA ASP A 163 10.21 -3.90 -0.90
C ASP A 163 8.75 -3.48 -0.69
N VAL A 164 7.83 -4.09 -1.45
CA VAL A 164 6.39 -3.80 -1.36
C VAL A 164 5.86 -4.08 0.03
N ILE A 165 6.27 -5.18 0.66
CA ILE A 165 5.89 -5.53 2.05
C ILE A 165 6.31 -4.41 3.02
N HIS A 166 7.54 -3.88 2.89
CA HIS A 166 8.09 -2.84 3.76
C HIS A 166 7.62 -1.42 3.42
N ALA A 167 6.97 -1.20 2.27
CA ALA A 167 6.42 0.11 1.93
C ALA A 167 5.33 0.53 2.93
N ARG A 168 5.45 1.71 3.51
CA ARG A 168 4.53 2.24 4.52
C ARG A 168 3.66 3.34 3.93
N ALA A 169 2.34 3.13 4.02
CA ALA A 169 1.34 4.14 3.72
C ALA A 169 0.28 4.16 4.81
N SER A 170 -0.15 5.36 5.20
CA SER A 170 -1.33 5.52 6.04
C SER A 170 -2.54 4.99 5.29
N THR A 171 -3.18 3.94 5.83
CA THR A 171 -4.43 3.43 5.26
C THR A 171 -5.55 4.40 5.54
N THR A 172 -6.09 5.03 4.50
CA THR A 172 -7.31 5.83 4.58
C THR A 172 -8.47 5.06 4.00
N GLY A 173 -9.49 4.78 4.82
CA GLY A 173 -10.68 4.05 4.39
C GLY A 173 -10.58 2.53 4.51
N VAL A 174 -11.53 1.84 3.88
CA VAL A 174 -11.63 0.38 3.88
C VAL A 174 -11.02 -0.16 2.58
N HIS A 175 -10.09 -1.09 2.69
CA HIS A 175 -9.49 -1.79 1.55
C HIS A 175 -10.01 -3.22 1.50
N GLU A 176 -10.67 -3.58 0.41
CA GLU A 176 -11.17 -4.93 0.16
C GLU A 176 -10.31 -5.62 -0.89
N ILE A 177 -9.92 -6.87 -0.63
CA ILE A 177 -9.19 -7.71 -1.57
C ILE A 177 -9.94 -9.03 -1.72
N MET A 178 -10.29 -9.36 -2.96
CA MET A 178 -10.87 -10.65 -3.30
C MET A 178 -9.76 -11.58 -3.77
N SER A 179 -9.47 -12.62 -2.98
CA SER A 179 -8.70 -13.76 -3.47
C SER A 179 -9.66 -14.86 -3.88
N LEU A 180 -9.68 -15.18 -5.17
CA LEU A 180 -10.53 -16.25 -5.74
C LEU A 180 -10.00 -17.66 -5.39
N GLN A 181 -8.89 -17.77 -4.66
CA GLN A 181 -8.17 -19.03 -4.45
C GLN A 181 -8.50 -19.73 -3.13
N PHE A 182 -9.33 -19.12 -2.26
CA PHE A 182 -9.80 -19.74 -1.01
C PHE A 182 -11.05 -20.63 -1.17
N CYS A 183 -11.54 -20.80 -2.40
CA CYS A 183 -12.58 -21.80 -2.71
C CYS A 183 -11.91 -23.17 -2.93
N MET A 184 -11.47 -23.81 -1.85
CA MET A 184 -11.15 -25.25 -1.83
C MET A 184 -12.12 -25.97 -0.90
#